data_AF-A0A851D1S3-F1
#
_entry.id   AF-A0A851D1S3-F1
#
_cell.length_a   1.000
_cell.length_b   1.000
_cell.length_c   1.000
_cell.angle_alpha   90.00
_cell.angle_beta   90.00
_cell.angle_gamma   90.00
#
_symmetry.space_group_name_H-M   'P 1'
#
loop_
_entity.id
_entity.type
_entity.pdbx_description
1 polymer ?
#
loop_
_entity_poly.entity_id
_entity_poly.type
_entity_poly.pdbx_seq_one_letter_code
_entity_poly.pdbx_strand_id
1 'polypeptide(L)'
;PPQLPYIVDGPVKLTQSNAILRYIARKHKMCGETEQEMMYVDMLENHFMDLRMSFARICYSPDFEKLKPAFLEQLPGKLRELSRFLGSRRWFVGDKLTFVDFLAYDVLDQLHMFVPHC
;
A
#
# COMPACT_ATOMS: atom_id res chain seq x y z
N PRO A 1 -8.75 19.84 -10.38
CA PRO A 1 -9.43 19.13 -9.26
C PRO A 1 -8.82 19.58 -7.94
N PRO A 2 -9.58 19.67 -6.83
CA PRO A 2 -9.17 20.38 -5.61
C PRO A 2 -8.17 19.61 -4.71
N GLN A 3 -7.62 18.48 -5.16
CA GLN A 3 -6.72 17.64 -4.37
C GLN A 3 -5.65 16.99 -5.25
N LEU A 4 -4.44 16.81 -4.71
CA LEU A 4 -3.39 15.99 -5.32
C LEU A 4 -3.30 14.61 -4.64
N PRO A 5 -3.00 13.53 -5.40
CA PRO A 5 -2.89 13.51 -6.87
C PRO A 5 -4.26 13.59 -7.55
N TYR A 6 -4.26 14.01 -8.82
CA TYR A 6 -5.42 13.90 -9.72
C TYR A 6 -5.00 13.32 -11.08
N ILE A 7 -5.95 12.69 -11.77
CA ILE A 7 -5.79 12.25 -13.17
C ILE A 7 -6.89 12.88 -14.04
N VAL A 8 -6.56 13.18 -15.29
CA VAL A 8 -7.51 13.59 -16.33
C VAL A 8 -7.32 12.65 -17.51
N ASP A 9 -8.35 11.86 -17.82
CA ASP A 9 -8.37 10.88 -18.91
C ASP A 9 -9.65 11.10 -19.74
N GLY A 10 -9.53 11.95 -20.77
CA GLY A 10 -10.65 12.45 -21.56
C GLY A 10 -11.71 13.16 -20.68
N PRO A 11 -12.97 12.68 -20.64
CA PRO A 11 -14.01 13.25 -19.78
C PRO A 11 -13.84 12.89 -18.31
N VAL A 12 -13.04 11.87 -17.98
CA VAL A 12 -12.86 11.39 -16.60
C VAL A 12 -11.86 12.28 -15.86
N LYS A 13 -12.28 12.81 -14.72
CA LYS A 13 -11.45 13.63 -13.82
C LYS A 13 -11.59 13.07 -12.40
N LEU A 14 -10.52 12.49 -11.86
CA LEU A 14 -10.54 11.88 -10.53
C LEU A 14 -9.45 12.47 -9.64
N THR A 15 -9.75 12.53 -8.34
CA THR A 15 -8.80 12.78 -7.24
C THR A 15 -8.77 11.54 -6.35
N GLN A 16 -7.90 11.55 -5.32
CA GLN A 16 -7.64 10.43 -4.40
C GLN A 16 -6.81 9.32 -5.06
N SER A 17 -5.61 9.07 -4.51
CA SER A 17 -4.66 8.10 -5.06
C SER A 17 -5.28 6.72 -5.26
N ASN A 18 -6.05 6.23 -4.29
CA ASN A 18 -6.65 4.89 -4.33
C ASN A 18 -7.79 4.81 -5.36
N ALA A 19 -8.61 5.86 -5.48
CA ALA A 19 -9.65 5.91 -6.52
C ALA A 19 -9.05 5.93 -7.93
N ILE A 20 -7.94 6.66 -8.11
CA ILE A 20 -7.18 6.69 -9.36
C ILE A 20 -6.58 5.32 -9.68
N LEU A 21 -5.94 4.66 -8.70
CA LEU A 21 -5.40 3.31 -8.86
C LEU A 21 -6.48 2.30 -9.24
N ARG A 22 -7.62 2.28 -8.52
CA ARG A 22 -8.78 1.42 -8.84
C ARG A 22 -9.37 1.71 -10.22
N TYR A 23 -9.38 2.97 -10.67
CA TYR A 23 -9.84 3.32 -12.01
C TYR A 23 -8.96 2.69 -13.10
N ILE A 24 -7.64 2.82 -12.97
CA ILE A 24 -6.68 2.22 -13.89
C ILE A 24 -6.76 0.69 -13.82
N ALA A 25 -6.80 0.12 -12.61
CA ALA A 25 -6.87 -1.32 -12.39
C ALA A 25 -8.08 -1.97 -13.07
N ARG A 26 -9.27 -1.34 -12.97
CA ARG A 26 -10.49 -1.84 -13.63
C ARG A 26 -10.37 -1.87 -15.15
N LYS A 27 -9.67 -0.91 -15.77
CA LYS A 27 -9.44 -0.91 -17.23
C LYS A 27 -8.56 -2.08 -17.69
N HIS A 28 -7.71 -2.61 -16.81
CA HIS A 28 -6.72 -3.64 -17.13
C HIS A 28 -6.95 -4.98 -16.41
N LYS A 29 -8.11 -5.17 -15.78
CA LYS A 29 -8.45 -6.39 -15.01
C LYS A 29 -7.42 -6.70 -13.91
N MET A 30 -7.00 -5.68 -13.18
CA MET A 30 -6.02 -5.76 -12.07
C MET A 30 -6.68 -5.52 -10.70
N CYS A 31 -7.97 -5.79 -10.60
CA CYS A 31 -8.69 -5.93 -9.33
C CYS A 31 -8.86 -7.43 -9.02
N GLY A 32 -9.53 -7.77 -7.91
CA GLY A 32 -9.94 -9.15 -7.67
C GLY A 32 -10.99 -9.62 -8.68
N GLU A 33 -10.94 -10.90 -9.04
CA GLU A 33 -11.89 -11.54 -9.95
C GLU A 33 -12.94 -12.39 -9.19
N THR A 34 -12.65 -12.75 -7.94
CA THR A 34 -13.59 -13.44 -7.04
C THR A 34 -13.88 -12.57 -5.81
N GLU A 35 -14.99 -12.86 -5.12
CA GLU A 35 -15.32 -12.18 -3.85
C GLU A 35 -14.19 -12.29 -2.81
N GLN A 36 -13.53 -13.44 -2.74
CA GLN A 36 -12.39 -13.63 -1.84
C GLN A 36 -11.20 -12.74 -2.22
N GLU A 37 -10.89 -12.65 -3.51
CA GLU A 37 -9.81 -11.77 -4.00
C GLU A 37 -10.14 -10.29 -3.79
N MET A 38 -11.40 -9.89 -4.02
CA MET A 38 -11.87 -8.53 -3.77
C MET A 38 -11.77 -8.18 -2.29
N MET A 39 -12.17 -9.09 -1.39
CA MET A 39 -11.98 -8.93 0.05
C MET A 39 -10.51 -8.71 0.44
N TYR A 40 -9.59 -9.48 -0.16
CA TYR A 40 -8.15 -9.30 0.10
C TYR A 40 -7.62 -7.99 -0.47
N VAL A 41 -8.03 -7.60 -1.68
CA VAL A 41 -7.70 -6.29 -2.27
C VAL A 41 -8.12 -5.16 -1.34
N ASP A 42 -9.37 -5.17 -0.87
CA ASP A 42 -9.91 -4.10 -0.03
C ASP A 42 -9.20 -4.03 1.33
N MET A 43 -8.94 -5.19 1.95
CA MET A 43 -8.23 -5.26 3.22
C MET A 43 -6.78 -4.78 3.09
N LEU A 44 -6.06 -5.23 2.05
CA LEU A 44 -4.67 -4.87 1.83
C LEU A 44 -4.49 -3.41 1.45
N GLU A 45 -5.36 -2.85 0.59
CA GLU A 45 -5.32 -1.44 0.24
C GLU A 45 -5.37 -0.55 1.49
N ASN A 46 -6.30 -0.84 2.41
CA ASN A 46 -6.43 -0.08 3.65
C ASN A 46 -5.24 -0.31 4.59
N HIS A 47 -4.79 -1.57 4.74
CA HIS A 47 -3.64 -1.88 5.59
C HIS A 47 -2.35 -1.18 5.12
N PHE A 48 -2.07 -1.18 3.81
CA PHE A 48 -0.91 -0.47 3.26
C PHE A 48 -1.05 1.05 3.39
N MET A 49 -2.26 1.60 3.31
CA MET A 49 -2.47 3.02 3.56
C MET A 49 -2.20 3.39 5.02
N ASP A 50 -2.63 2.56 5.98
CA ASP A 50 -2.34 2.76 7.40
C ASP A 50 -0.84 2.70 7.69
N LEU A 51 -0.13 1.74 7.08
CA LEU A 51 1.31 1.62 7.21
C LEU A 51 2.04 2.84 6.63
N ARG A 52 1.66 3.26 5.41
CA ARG A 52 2.18 4.47 4.76
C ARG A 52 1.95 5.72 5.63
N MET A 53 0.74 5.90 6.16
CA MET A 53 0.42 7.05 7.02
C MET A 53 1.17 7.01 8.34
N SER A 54 1.29 5.82 8.95
CA SER A 54 2.06 5.67 10.19
C SER A 54 3.54 6.02 9.98
N PHE A 55 4.12 5.60 8.85
CA PHE A 55 5.49 5.95 8.49
C PHE A 55 5.63 7.45 8.18
N ALA A 56 4.75 8.01 7.36
CA ALA A 56 4.77 9.44 7.04
C ALA A 56 4.66 10.32 8.30
N ARG A 57 3.78 9.95 9.26
CA ARG A 57 3.62 10.69 10.52
C ARG A 57 4.91 10.78 11.32
N ILE A 58 5.68 9.70 11.39
CA ILE A 58 6.97 9.76 12.11
C ILE A 58 7.97 10.62 11.34
N CYS A 59 8.09 10.45 10.02
CA CYS A 59 9.08 11.13 9.20
C CYS A 59 8.88 12.64 9.14
N TYR A 60 7.63 13.11 9.20
CA TYR A 60 7.30 14.54 9.23
C TYR A 60 7.18 15.13 10.64
N SER A 61 7.32 14.31 11.69
CA SER A 61 7.22 14.80 13.07
C SER A 61 8.49 15.56 13.48
N PRO A 62 8.38 16.72 14.16
CA PRO A 62 9.55 17.37 14.76
C PRO A 62 10.21 16.53 15.86
N ASP A 63 9.49 15.55 16.42
CA ASP A 63 10.00 14.59 17.42
C ASP A 63 10.47 13.27 16.78
N PHE A 64 10.80 13.26 15.48
CA PHE A 64 11.22 12.07 14.74
C PHE A 64 12.21 11.17 15.50
N GLU A 65 13.31 11.73 16.03
CA GLU A 65 14.34 10.95 16.74
C GLU A 65 13.82 10.26 18.01
N LYS A 66 12.79 10.83 18.66
CA LYS A 66 12.17 10.23 19.85
C LYS A 66 11.17 9.13 19.48
N LEU A 67 10.48 9.28 18.35
CA LEU A 67 9.42 8.36 17.90
C LEU A 67 9.98 7.17 17.11
N LYS A 68 11.10 7.36 16.42
CA LYS A 68 11.75 6.35 15.58
C LYS A 68 12.00 5.02 16.31
N PRO A 69 12.54 4.97 17.55
CA PRO A 69 12.80 3.70 18.23
C PRO A 69 11.55 2.83 18.40
N ALA A 70 10.44 3.42 18.83
CA ALA A 70 9.18 2.69 19.01
C ALA A 70 8.60 2.19 17.68
N PHE A 71 8.74 2.97 16.61
CA PHE A 71 8.34 2.54 15.26
C PHE A 71 9.18 1.34 14.80
N LEU A 72 10.50 1.39 14.99
CA LEU A 72 11.42 0.31 14.62
C LEU A 72 11.19 -0.96 15.44
N GLU A 73 10.79 -0.84 16.71
CA GLU A 73 10.43 -1.98 17.55
C GLU A 73 9.18 -2.73 17.03
N GLN A 74 8.19 -1.98 16.53
CA GLN A 74 6.95 -2.55 16.01
C GLN A 74 7.05 -3.06 14.57
N LEU A 75 7.96 -2.51 13.78
CA LEU A 75 8.07 -2.76 12.35
C LEU A 75 8.26 -4.26 12.00
N PRO A 76 9.16 -5.03 12.64
CA PRO A 76 9.32 -6.46 12.37
C PRO A 76 8.04 -7.28 12.57
N GLY A 77 7.18 -6.88 13.52
CA GLY A 77 5.88 -7.52 13.75
C GLY A 77 4.96 -7.36 12.53
N LYS A 78 4.83 -6.12 12.05
CA LYS A 78 4.01 -5.78 10.87
C LYS A 78 4.53 -6.45 9.60
N LEU A 79 5.84 -6.44 9.38
CA LEU A 79 6.46 -7.11 8.22
C LEU A 79 6.26 -8.64 8.27
N ARG A 80 6.31 -9.23 9.46
CA ARG A 80 6.04 -10.66 9.65
C ARG A 80 4.58 -11.02 9.36
N GLU A 81 3.63 -10.16 9.72
CA GLU A 81 2.22 -10.33 9.37
C GLU A 81 2.01 -10.30 7.85
N LEU A 82 2.61 -9.33 7.15
CA LEU A 82 2.58 -9.26 5.68
C LEU A 82 3.25 -10.47 5.02
N SER A 83 4.40 -10.90 5.52
CA SER A 83 5.10 -12.09 5.03
C SER A 83 4.26 -13.36 5.20
N ARG A 84 3.60 -13.54 6.36
CA ARG A 84 2.67 -14.65 6.60
C ARG A 84 1.44 -14.58 5.70
N PHE A 85 0.92 -13.37 5.49
CA PHE A 85 -0.24 -13.16 4.63
C PHE A 85 0.06 -13.54 3.19
N LEU A 86 1.18 -13.06 2.63
CA LEU A 86 1.65 -13.44 1.29
C LEU A 86 1.88 -14.95 1.21
N GLY A 87 2.59 -15.50 2.20
CA GLY A 87 2.90 -16.92 2.28
C GLY A 87 3.73 -17.37 1.08
N SER A 88 3.28 -18.43 0.39
CA SER A 88 3.91 -18.94 -0.82
C SER A 88 3.27 -18.42 -2.11
N ARG A 89 2.35 -17.46 -2.03
CA ARG A 89 1.69 -16.90 -3.22
C ARG A 89 2.67 -16.05 -4.01
N ARG A 90 2.48 -16.00 -5.33
CA ARG A 90 3.28 -15.15 -6.21
C ARG A 90 3.01 -13.67 -5.98
N TRP A 91 1.74 -13.31 -5.80
CA TRP A 91 1.26 -11.96 -5.53
C TRP A 91 0.34 -11.97 -4.30
N PHE A 92 0.09 -10.81 -3.71
CA PHE A 92 -0.63 -10.73 -2.43
C PHE A 92 -2.04 -11.32 -2.49
N VAL A 93 -2.72 -11.19 -3.63
CA VAL A 93 -4.12 -11.60 -3.81
C VAL A 93 -4.24 -12.98 -4.47
N GLY A 94 -3.16 -13.51 -5.05
CA GLY A 94 -3.18 -14.80 -5.75
C GLY A 94 -2.05 -14.95 -6.75
N ASP A 95 -2.34 -15.54 -7.91
CA ASP A 95 -1.36 -15.77 -8.99
C ASP A 95 -1.32 -14.64 -10.03
N LYS A 96 -2.29 -13.73 -9.97
CA LYS A 96 -2.38 -12.55 -10.84
C LYS A 96 -1.93 -11.29 -10.10
N LEU A 97 -1.23 -10.43 -10.82
CA LEU A 97 -0.84 -9.12 -10.33
C LEU A 97 -2.08 -8.22 -10.21
N THR A 98 -2.23 -7.56 -9.07
CA THR A 98 -3.31 -6.59 -8.81
C THR A 98 -2.74 -5.23 -8.43
N PHE A 99 -3.56 -4.19 -8.38
CA PHE A 99 -3.07 -2.85 -8.02
C PHE A 99 -2.54 -2.77 -6.57
N VAL A 100 -2.97 -3.66 -5.67
CA VAL A 100 -2.46 -3.66 -4.28
C VAL A 100 -1.02 -4.13 -4.19
N ASP A 101 -0.53 -4.91 -5.16
CA ASP A 101 0.88 -5.29 -5.23
C ASP A 101 1.78 -4.07 -5.51
N PHE A 102 1.28 -3.07 -6.24
CA PHE A 102 1.99 -1.80 -6.46
C PHE A 102 2.02 -0.94 -5.19
N LEU A 103 0.92 -0.93 -4.43
CA LEU A 103 0.89 -0.29 -3.11
C LEU A 103 1.85 -0.98 -2.13
N ALA A 104 1.84 -2.31 -2.12
CA ALA A 104 2.74 -3.11 -1.31
C ALA A 104 4.20 -2.79 -1.64
N TYR A 105 4.54 -2.80 -2.94
CA TYR A 105 5.89 -2.50 -3.41
C TYR A 105 6.35 -1.11 -2.95
N ASP A 106 5.57 -0.05 -3.19
CA ASP A 106 5.94 1.31 -2.81
C ASP A 106 6.15 1.46 -1.29
N VAL A 107 5.25 0.88 -0.48
CA VAL A 107 5.38 0.95 0.98
C VAL A 107 6.60 0.15 1.46
N LEU A 108 6.85 -1.04 0.92
CA LEU A 108 7.99 -1.87 1.30
C LEU A 108 9.31 -1.27 0.83
N ASP A 109 9.36 -0.63 -0.34
CA ASP A 109 10.54 0.05 -0.86
C ASP A 109 10.93 1.23 0.03
N GLN A 110 9.96 2.04 0.46
CA GLN A 110 10.19 3.12 1.42
C GLN A 110 10.76 2.61 2.75
N LEU A 111 10.23 1.50 3.27
CA LEU A 111 10.72 0.89 4.50
C LEU A 111 12.12 0.29 4.33
N HIS A 112 12.40 -0.33 3.18
CA HIS A 112 13.71 -0.87 2.84
C HIS A 112 14.78 0.22 2.74
N MET A 113 14.44 1.37 2.12
CA MET A 113 15.33 2.54 2.09
C MET A 113 15.55 3.12 3.49
N PHE A 114 14.54 3.08 4.35
CA PHE A 114 14.63 3.62 5.71
C PHE A 114 15.45 2.73 6.64
N VAL A 115 15.27 1.42 6.54
CA VAL A 115 15.98 0.39 7.32
C VAL A 115 16.43 -0.71 6.37
N PRO A 116 17.63 -0.58 5.79
CA PRO A 116 18.15 -1.62 4.92
C PRO A 116 18.18 -2.97 5.65
N HIS A 117 17.73 -4.02 4.96
CA HIS A 117 17.69 -5.41 5.45
C HIS A 117 16.72 -5.69 6.61
N CYS A 118 15.69 -4.85 6.82
CA CYS A 118 14.60 -5.13 7.75
C CYS A 118 13.68 -6.29 7.32
#